data_AF-A0A0A2XRJ2-F1
#
_entry.id   AF-A0A0A2XRJ2-F1
#
_cell.length_a   1.000
_cell.length_b   1.000
_cell.length_c   1.000
_cell.angle_alpha   90.00
_cell.angle_beta   90.00
_cell.angle_gamma   90.00
#
_symmetry.space_group_name_H-M   'P 1'
#
loop_
_entity.id
_entity.type
_entity.pdbx_description
1 polymer ?
#
loop_
_entity_poly.entity_id
_entity_poly.type
_entity_poly.pdbx_seq_one_letter_code
_entity_poly.pdbx_strand_id
1 'polypeptide(L)'
;MINHTFRSYFPFFQDNPDAVYLDTAATTLKPKVLIDATLNFYRSSGSVHRSQYDFPQTQRYELARDLVVKRFNVATRDAVIWTSGTTHSLNLRGCSRLATMLYYKNEDNIL
;
A
#
# COMPACT_ATOMS: atom_id res chain seq x y z
N MET A 1 -26.26 16.82 9.71
CA MET A 1 -25.81 16.10 10.91
C MET A 1 -24.38 15.64 10.67
N ILE A 2 -23.41 16.16 11.43
CA ILE A 2 -22.03 15.64 11.39
C ILE A 2 -22.08 14.23 11.97
N ASN A 3 -21.62 13.22 11.23
CA ASN A 3 -21.65 11.84 11.67
C ASN A 3 -20.61 11.63 12.78
N HIS A 4 -21.02 11.84 14.04
CA HIS A 4 -20.16 11.73 15.23
C HIS A 4 -19.50 10.35 15.36
N THR A 5 -20.13 9.29 14.83
CA THR A 5 -19.62 7.91 14.84
C THR A 5 -18.36 7.75 13.99
N PHE A 6 -18.19 8.54 12.92
CA PHE A 6 -16.99 8.41 12.09
C PHE A 6 -15.76 9.05 12.76
N ARG A 7 -15.93 10.20 13.42
CA ARG A 7 -14.84 10.90 14.12
C ARG A 7 -14.26 10.06 15.26
N SER A 8 -15.08 9.25 15.94
CA SER A 8 -14.60 8.40 17.04
C SER A 8 -13.60 7.32 16.62
N TYR A 9 -13.52 6.95 15.34
CA TYR A 9 -12.53 5.98 14.86
C TYR A 9 -11.10 6.53 14.79
N PHE A 10 -10.90 7.84 14.93
CA PHE A 10 -9.59 8.48 14.82
C PHE A 10 -9.12 8.92 16.22
N PRO A 11 -8.06 8.30 16.76
CA PRO A 11 -7.53 8.67 18.08
C PRO A 11 -7.15 10.16 18.19
N PHE A 12 -6.68 10.77 17.10
CA PHE A 12 -6.33 12.19 17.05
C PHE A 12 -7.47 13.12 17.52
N PHE A 13 -8.71 12.82 17.15
CA PHE A 13 -9.89 13.59 17.57
C PHE A 13 -10.38 13.22 18.97
N GLN A 14 -9.92 12.11 19.56
CA GLN A 14 -10.18 11.78 20.97
C GLN A 14 -9.29 12.62 21.88
N ASP A 15 -8.02 12.77 21.52
CA ASP A 15 -7.06 13.61 22.24
C ASP A 15 -7.32 15.11 22.03
N ASN A 16 -7.92 15.47 20.89
CA ASN A 16 -8.22 16.85 20.51
C ASN A 16 -9.67 16.98 19.98
N PRO A 17 -10.68 17.01 20.87
CA PRO A 17 -12.09 16.95 20.48
C PRO A 17 -12.54 18.13 19.60
N ASP A 18 -11.99 19.33 19.86
CA ASP A 18 -12.32 20.56 19.13
C ASP A 18 -11.42 20.80 17.91
N ALA A 19 -10.47 19.90 17.62
CA ALA A 19 -9.57 20.08 16.49
C ALA A 19 -10.30 19.94 15.15
N VAL A 20 -10.00 20.89 14.27
CA VAL A 20 -10.45 20.90 12.87
C VAL A 20 -9.25 20.64 11.98
N TYR A 21 -9.19 19.44 11.40
CA TYR A 21 -8.12 19.03 10.49
C TYR A 21 -8.62 19.10 9.04
N LEU A 22 -8.14 20.10 8.28
CA LEU A 22 -8.54 20.32 6.88
C LEU A 22 -7.43 19.97 5.87
N ASP A 23 -6.26 19.52 6.33
CA ASP A 23 -5.10 19.21 5.48
C ASP A 23 -5.04 17.72 5.05
N THR A 24 -6.19 17.17 4.67
CA THR A 24 -6.29 15.77 4.25
C THR A 24 -5.58 15.49 2.92
N ALA A 25 -5.31 16.53 2.13
CA ALA A 25 -4.60 16.43 0.87
C ALA A 25 -3.11 16.12 1.06
N ALA A 26 -2.48 16.67 2.10
CA ALA A 26 -1.08 16.37 2.40
C ALA A 26 -0.91 15.00 3.06
N THR A 27 -1.72 14.69 4.08
CA THR A 27 -1.74 13.36 4.73
C THR A 27 -3.07 13.14 5.44
N THR A 28 -3.65 11.95 5.29
CA THR A 28 -4.88 11.60 6.01
C THR A 28 -4.57 11.09 7.42
N LEU A 29 -5.41 11.47 8.39
CA LEU A 29 -5.37 10.87 9.74
C LEU A 29 -5.61 9.36 9.67
N LYS A 30 -4.90 8.61 10.51
CA LYS A 30 -4.99 7.14 10.54
C LYS A 30 -6.09 6.70 11.51
N PRO A 31 -7.08 5.90 11.08
CA PRO A 31 -8.07 5.35 11.98
C PRO A 31 -7.44 4.26 12.87
N LYS A 32 -8.03 4.03 14.04
CA LYS A 32 -7.55 3.07 15.04
C LYS A 32 -7.36 1.66 14.46
N VAL A 33 -8.29 1.20 13.63
CA VAL A 33 -8.20 -0.12 12.96
C VAL A 33 -6.92 -0.29 12.13
N LEU A 34 -6.45 0.78 11.48
CA LEU A 34 -5.23 0.74 10.67
C LEU A 34 -3.98 0.71 11.56
N ILE A 35 -4.00 1.45 12.67
CA ILE A 35 -2.93 1.45 13.67
C ILE A 35 -2.81 0.05 14.30
N ASP A 36 -3.93 -0.52 14.73
CA ASP A 36 -3.98 -1.83 15.37
C ASP A 36 -3.52 -2.94 14.40
N ALA A 37 -3.94 -2.89 13.12
CA ALA A 37 -3.48 -3.81 12.09
C ALA A 37 -1.96 -3.73 11.87
N THR A 38 -1.41 -2.52 11.83
CA THR A 38 0.05 -2.29 11.67
C THR A 38 0.82 -2.82 12.88
N LEU A 39 0.33 -2.55 14.10
CA LEU A 39 0.94 -3.05 15.33
C LEU A 39 0.92 -4.58 15.39
N ASN A 40 -0.19 -5.19 14.98
CA ASN A 40 -0.32 -6.65 14.91
C ASN A 40 0.63 -7.26 13.87
N PHE A 41 0.88 -6.57 12.75
CA PHE A 41 1.87 -7.00 11.77
C PHE A 41 3.29 -6.97 12.37
N TYR A 42 3.71 -5.88 13.00
CA TYR A 42 5.05 -5.77 13.60
C TYR A 42 5.27 -6.66 14.82
N ARG A 43 4.22 -7.04 15.54
CA ARG A 43 4.31 -8.00 16.65
C ARG A 43 4.54 -9.44 16.18
N SER A 44 4.29 -9.73 14.91
CA SER A 44 4.57 -11.05 14.35
C SER A 44 6.04 -11.15 13.92
N SER A 45 6.60 -12.35 14.04
CA SER A 45 8.05 -12.59 13.98
C SER A 45 8.55 -13.15 12.66
N GLY A 46 7.73 -13.27 11.62
CA GLY A 46 8.16 -13.84 10.35
C GLY A 46 8.15 -12.89 9.16
N SER A 47 8.96 -13.28 8.18
CA SER A 47 9.14 -12.55 6.93
C SER A 47 8.17 -13.10 5.88
N VAL A 48 7.49 -12.21 5.16
CA VAL A 48 6.59 -12.59 4.06
C VAL A 48 7.42 -13.38 3.02
N HIS A 49 6.99 -14.60 2.71
CA HIS A 49 7.58 -15.55 1.75
C HIS A 49 8.89 -16.29 2.12
N ARG A 50 9.51 -16.09 3.29
CA ARG A 50 10.76 -16.81 3.65
C ARG A 50 10.69 -17.70 4.89
N SER A 51 9.58 -17.70 5.61
CA SER A 51 9.46 -18.47 6.85
C SER A 51 8.42 -19.59 6.68
N GLN A 52 8.88 -20.85 6.73
CA GLN A 52 8.00 -22.04 6.81
C GLN A 52 7.02 -21.99 8.01
N TYR A 53 7.26 -21.08 8.95
CA TYR A 53 6.47 -20.89 10.17
C TYR A 53 5.46 -19.73 10.11
N ASP A 54 5.40 -18.94 9.03
CA ASP A 54 4.62 -17.68 9.01
C ASP A 54 3.56 -17.60 7.89
N PHE A 55 2.87 -18.73 7.70
CA PHE A 55 1.68 -18.87 6.86
C PHE A 55 0.63 -17.75 7.02
N PRO A 56 0.28 -17.28 8.25
CA PRO A 56 -0.74 -16.24 8.40
C PRO A 56 -0.32 -14.88 7.82
N GLN A 57 0.97 -14.55 7.78
CA GLN A 57 1.41 -13.25 7.25
C GLN A 57 1.41 -13.22 5.73
N THR A 58 1.90 -14.27 5.08
CA THR A 58 1.77 -14.40 3.63
C THR A 58 0.30 -14.40 3.21
N GLN A 59 -0.59 -15.09 3.93
CA GLN A 59 -2.02 -15.07 3.63
C GLN A 59 -2.62 -13.67 3.76
N ARG A 60 -2.31 -12.92 4.84
CA ARG A 60 -2.79 -11.55 5.02
C ARG A 60 -2.27 -10.60 3.94
N TYR A 61 -1.04 -10.79 3.51
CA TYR A 61 -0.43 -10.01 2.44
C TYR A 61 -1.12 -10.25 1.08
N GLU A 62 -1.36 -11.51 0.74
CA GLU A 62 -2.10 -11.87 -0.49
C GLU A 62 -3.57 -11.47 -0.42
N LEU A 63 -4.22 -11.59 0.74
CA LEU A 63 -5.59 -11.08 0.93
C LEU A 63 -5.66 -9.56 0.69
N ALA A 64 -4.66 -8.80 1.13
CA ALA A 64 -4.61 -7.37 0.84
C ALA A 64 -4.51 -7.10 -0.67
N ARG A 65 -3.76 -7.93 -1.41
CA ARG A 65 -3.66 -7.87 -2.87
C ARG A 65 -5.01 -8.18 -3.53
N ASP A 66 -5.72 -9.21 -3.07
CA ASP A 66 -7.05 -9.57 -3.57
C ASP A 66 -8.10 -8.47 -3.33
N LEU A 67 -8.03 -7.79 -2.18
CA LEU A 67 -8.90 -6.65 -1.88
C LEU A 67 -8.65 -5.49 -2.86
N VAL A 68 -7.40 -5.21 -3.23
CA VAL A 68 -7.04 -4.20 -4.23
C VAL A 68 -7.56 -4.61 -5.60
N VAL A 69 -7.35 -5.85 -6.01
CA VAL A 69 -7.86 -6.40 -7.28
C VAL A 69 -9.36 -6.20 -7.38
N LYS A 70 -10.11 -6.56 -6.34
CA LYS A 70 -11.56 -6.38 -6.29
C LYS A 70 -11.97 -4.90 -6.28
N ARG A 71 -11.25 -4.05 -5.55
CA ARG A 71 -11.57 -2.63 -5.40
C ARG A 71 -11.41 -1.85 -6.70
N PHE A 72 -10.38 -2.18 -7.49
CA PHE A 72 -10.03 -1.50 -8.74
C PHE A 72 -10.35 -2.31 -9.99
N ASN A 73 -11.00 -3.48 -9.84
CA ASN A 73 -11.38 -4.38 -10.92
C ASN A 73 -10.20 -4.76 -11.84
N VAL A 74 -9.08 -5.14 -11.23
CA VAL A 74 -7.85 -5.53 -11.94
C VAL A 74 -8.00 -6.96 -12.48
N ALA A 75 -7.48 -7.25 -13.67
CA ALA A 75 -7.64 -8.56 -14.31
C ALA A 75 -6.91 -9.70 -13.58
N THR A 76 -5.74 -9.43 -13.01
CA THR A 76 -4.92 -10.44 -12.33
C THR A 76 -4.22 -9.86 -11.10
N ARG A 77 -3.92 -10.72 -10.12
CA ARG A 77 -3.16 -10.37 -8.90
C ARG A 77 -1.74 -9.91 -9.22
N ASP A 78 -1.15 -10.45 -10.29
CA ASP A 78 0.23 -10.18 -10.70
C ASP A 78 0.40 -8.78 -11.27
N ALA A 79 -0.70 -8.16 -11.73
CA ALA A 79 -0.70 -6.77 -12.17
C ALA A 79 -0.62 -5.75 -11.01
N VAL A 80 -0.81 -6.19 -9.75
CA VAL A 80 -0.72 -5.32 -8.57
C VAL A 80 0.72 -5.33 -8.06
N ILE A 81 1.43 -4.20 -8.14
CA ILE A 81 2.81 -4.09 -7.66
C ILE A 81 2.82 -3.15 -6.45
N TRP A 82 3.26 -3.66 -5.30
CA TRP A 82 3.44 -2.84 -4.10
C TRP A 82 4.67 -1.95 -4.25
N THR A 83 4.51 -0.67 -4.01
CA THR A 83 5.59 0.32 -4.02
C THR A 83 5.48 1.18 -2.77
N SER A 84 6.53 1.96 -2.46
CA SER A 84 6.52 2.87 -1.32
C SER A 84 5.63 4.11 -1.50
N GLY A 85 5.14 4.37 -2.71
CA GLY A 85 4.25 5.50 -2.99
C GLY A 85 4.12 5.82 -4.49
N THR A 86 3.29 6.81 -4.82
CA THR A 86 2.97 7.19 -6.20
C THR A 86 4.20 7.59 -6.99
N THR A 87 5.10 8.39 -6.41
CA THR A 87 6.35 8.81 -7.07
C THR A 87 7.24 7.63 -7.41
N HIS A 88 7.35 6.65 -6.51
CA HIS A 88 8.12 5.44 -6.77
C HIS A 88 7.44 4.59 -7.86
N SER A 89 6.12 4.45 -7.86
CA SER A 89 5.40 3.75 -8.94
C SER A 89 5.66 4.36 -10.32
N LEU A 90 5.67 5.69 -10.42
CA LEU A 90 5.96 6.41 -11.67
C LEU A 90 7.41 6.19 -12.11
N ASN A 91 8.36 6.29 -11.18
CA ASN A 91 9.77 6.05 -11.47
C ASN A 91 10.02 4.59 -11.85
N LEU A 92 9.36 3.63 -11.21
CA LEU A 92 9.47 2.21 -11.56
C LEU A 92 9.05 1.99 -13.01
N ARG A 93 7.93 2.59 -13.46
CA ARG A 93 7.52 2.56 -14.87
C ARG A 93 8.54 3.23 -15.78
N GLY A 94 9.08 4.37 -15.39
CA GLY A 94 10.09 5.11 -16.15
C GLY A 94 11.39 4.32 -16.31
N CYS A 95 11.97 3.86 -15.21
CA CYS A 95 13.20 3.09 -15.17
C CYS A 95 13.05 1.73 -15.86
N SER A 96 11.96 1.00 -15.64
CA SER A 96 11.72 -0.28 -16.35
C SER A 96 11.61 -0.08 -17.86
N ARG A 97 10.82 0.90 -18.32
CA ARG A 97 10.69 1.20 -19.74
C ARG A 97 11.98 1.70 -20.36
N LEU A 98 12.76 2.53 -19.65
CA LEU A 98 14.06 2.99 -20.11
C LEU A 98 15.05 1.82 -20.23
N ALA A 99 15.11 0.94 -19.23
CA ALA A 99 15.94 -0.26 -19.28
C ALA A 99 15.54 -1.16 -20.46
N THR A 100 14.25 -1.40 -20.69
CA THR A 100 13.79 -2.16 -21.86
C THR A 100 14.17 -1.48 -23.18
N MET A 101 13.99 -0.16 -23.31
CA MET A 101 14.39 0.55 -24.53
C MET A 101 15.91 0.57 -24.75
N LEU A 102 16.73 0.61 -23.69
CA LEU A 102 18.18 0.48 -23.80
C LEU A 102 18.61 -0.95 -24.16
N TYR A 103 17.88 -1.97 -23.70
CA TYR A 103 18.09 -3.36 -24.12
C TYR A 103 17.81 -3.53 -25.62
N TYR A 104 16.65 -3.09 -26.11
CA TYR A 104 16.32 -3.17 -27.55
C TYR A 104 17.24 -2.31 -28.42
N LYS A 105 17.64 -1.12 -27.97
CA LYS A 105 18.56 -0.25 -28.73
C LYS A 105 19.99 -0.80 -28.83
N ASN A 106 20.38 -1.70 -27.93
CA ASN A 106 21.65 -2.44 -28.03
C ASN A 106 21.55 -3.67 -28.96
N GLU A 107 20.34 -4.17 -29.24
CA GLU A 107 20.11 -5.23 -30.23
C GLU A 107 19.85 -4.66 -31.64
N ASP A 108 19.35 -3.43 -31.75
CA ASP A 108 19.16 -2.70 -33.02
C ASP A 108 20.47 -2.11 -33.60
N ASN A 109 21.64 -2.44 -33.04
CA ASN A 109 22.95 -2.06 -33.58
C ASN A 109 23.64 -3.22 -34.32
N ILE A 110 22.84 -4.15 -34.83
CA ILE A 110 23.23 -5.06 -35.91
C ILE A 110 22.56 -4.56 -37.21
N LEU A 111 22.97 -3.36 -37.64
CA LEU A 111 23.23 -2.88 -39.00
C LEU A 111 23.56 -1.38 -38.97
#